data_AF-A0A5P3XB24-F1
#
_entry.id   AF-A0A5P3XB24-F1
#
_cell.length_a   1.000
_cell.length_b   1.000
_cell.length_c   1.000
_cell.angle_alpha   90.00
_cell.angle_beta   90.00
_cell.angle_gamma   90.00
#
_symmetry.space_group_name_H-M   'P 1'
#
loop_
_entity.id
_entity.type
_entity.pdbx_description
1 polymer ?
#
loop_
_entity_poly.entity_id
_entity_poly.type
_entity_poly.pdbx_seq_one_letter_code
_entity_poly.pdbx_strand_id
1 'polypeptide(L)'
;MKKLFIGILTLFIIVLVNHLISNSLKVSFLDMSLIIGVLFTTIIGFFSTEDNIYNRFLDYWTAISIDKETTRNYGLKFFKSTPFFVSLAYTLVAFILSIYTYWDYFFTA
;
A
#
# COMPACT_ATOMS: atom_id res chain seq x y z
N MET A 1 -20.02 9.56 0.43
CA MET A 1 -20.29 8.19 0.92
C MET A 1 -19.35 7.14 0.34
N LYS A 2 -19.27 6.97 -1.01
CA LYS A 2 -18.39 5.95 -1.64
C LYS A 2 -16.93 5.99 -1.18
N LYS A 3 -16.30 7.18 -1.16
CA LYS A 3 -14.89 7.34 -0.72
C LYS A 3 -14.65 6.98 0.75
N LEU A 4 -15.58 7.35 1.65
CA LEU A 4 -15.50 7.01 3.07
C LEU A 4 -15.64 5.50 3.28
N PHE A 5 -16.60 4.88 2.60
CA PHE A 5 -16.77 3.42 2.65
C PHE A 5 -15.51 2.69 2.16
N ILE A 6 -14.94 3.12 1.03
CA ILE A 6 -13.70 2.55 0.50
C ILE A 6 -12.54 2.73 1.50
N GLY A 7 -12.45 3.89 2.15
CA GLY A 7 -11.43 4.14 3.17
C GLY A 7 -11.55 3.22 4.38
N ILE A 8 -12.77 3.09 4.94
CA ILE A 8 -13.05 2.19 6.07
C ILE A 8 -12.78 0.73 5.69
N LEU A 9 -13.21 0.31 4.50
CA LEU A 9 -12.95 -1.04 3.98
C LEU A 9 -11.45 -1.30 3.85
N THR A 10 -10.70 -0.34 3.34
CA THR A 10 -9.23 -0.46 3.21
C THR A 10 -8.59 -0.63 4.57
N LEU A 11 -8.97 0.20 5.56
CA LEU A 11 -8.45 0.09 6.92
C LEU A 11 -8.78 -1.27 7.55
N PHE A 12 -10.03 -1.72 7.40
CA PHE A 12 -10.48 -3.01 7.89
C PHE A 12 -9.66 -4.17 7.30
N ILE A 13 -9.41 -4.15 5.98
CA ILE A 13 -8.59 -5.16 5.30
C ILE A 13 -7.16 -5.15 5.84
N ILE A 14 -6.53 -3.96 5.98
CA ILE A 14 -5.16 -3.85 6.50
C ILE A 14 -5.06 -4.43 7.91
N VAL A 15 -5.99 -4.06 8.79
CA VAL A 15 -6.02 -4.55 10.19
C VAL A 15 -6.24 -6.06 10.24
N LEU A 16 -7.17 -6.58 9.45
CA LEU A 16 -7.46 -8.01 9.39
C LEU A 16 -6.25 -8.80 8.88
N VAL A 17 -5.59 -8.32 7.81
CA VAL A 17 -4.39 -8.97 7.27
C VAL A 17 -3.23 -8.91 8.27
N ASN A 18 -3.03 -7.77 8.94
CA ASN A 18 -2.02 -7.68 10.00
C ASN A 18 -2.28 -8.70 11.12
N HIS A 19 -3.54 -8.82 11.56
CA HIS A 19 -3.92 -9.77 12.60
C HIS A 19 -3.69 -11.24 12.19
N LEU A 20 -4.07 -11.60 10.96
CA LEU A 20 -3.85 -12.96 10.45
C LEU A 20 -2.37 -13.30 10.35
N ILE A 21 -1.55 -12.38 9.84
CA ILE A 21 -0.11 -12.60 9.68
C ILE A 21 0.58 -12.63 11.04
N SER A 22 0.26 -11.71 11.95
CA SER A 22 0.85 -11.68 13.29
C SER A 22 0.54 -12.96 14.06
N ASN A 23 -0.70 -13.47 13.97
CA ASN A 23 -1.09 -14.71 14.61
C ASN A 23 -0.41 -15.94 13.98
N SER A 24 -0.24 -15.95 12.65
CA SER A 24 0.42 -17.05 11.94
C SER A 24 1.91 -17.13 12.26
N LEU A 25 2.58 -15.97 12.37
CA LEU A 25 4.01 -15.88 12.67
C LEU A 25 4.31 -15.91 14.17
N LYS A 26 3.29 -15.87 15.04
CA LYS A 26 3.42 -15.73 16.50
C LYS A 26 4.26 -14.51 16.91
N VAL A 27 4.15 -13.42 16.15
CA VAL A 27 4.81 -12.14 16.40
C VAL A 27 3.77 -11.15 16.95
N SER A 28 4.22 -10.19 17.75
CA SER A 28 3.36 -9.10 18.25
C SER A 28 2.68 -8.36 17.08
N PHE A 29 1.42 -8.00 17.28
CA PHE A 29 0.63 -7.26 16.30
C PHE A 29 1.29 -5.92 15.95
N LEU A 30 1.89 -5.26 16.95
CA LEU A 30 2.51 -3.96 16.80
C LEU A 30 3.77 -4.07 15.93
N ASP A 31 4.60 -5.07 16.18
CA ASP A 31 5.86 -5.31 15.46
C ASP A 31 5.58 -5.58 13.97
N MET A 32 4.51 -6.31 13.66
CA MET A 32 4.08 -6.57 12.28
C MET A 32 3.37 -5.37 11.64
N SER A 33 2.72 -4.50 12.42
CA SER A 33 1.87 -3.42 11.91
C SER A 33 2.63 -2.45 11.00
N LEU A 34 3.89 -2.15 11.32
CA LEU A 34 4.72 -1.27 10.50
C LEU A 34 5.07 -1.93 9.15
N ILE A 35 5.49 -3.20 9.18
CA ILE A 35 5.85 -3.96 7.97
C ILE A 35 4.63 -4.08 7.04
N ILE A 36 3.48 -4.49 7.59
CA ILE A 36 2.25 -4.62 6.83
C ILE A 36 1.78 -3.26 6.31
N GLY A 37 1.86 -2.20 7.11
CA GLY A 37 1.55 -0.84 6.67
C GLY A 37 2.36 -0.42 5.44
N VAL A 38 3.69 -0.52 5.53
CA VAL A 38 4.60 -0.17 4.42
C VAL A 38 4.28 -1.00 3.18
N LEU A 39 4.13 -2.32 3.31
CA LEU A 39 3.81 -3.20 2.18
C LEU A 39 2.51 -2.79 1.50
N PHE A 40 1.43 -2.55 2.26
CA PHE A 40 0.16 -2.13 1.70
C PHE A 40 0.26 -0.76 1.03
N THR A 41 0.95 0.22 1.64
CA THR A 41 1.15 1.53 1.03
C THR A 41 1.93 1.45 -0.27
N THR A 42 2.98 0.62 -0.32
CA THR A 42 3.75 0.39 -1.53
C THR A 42 2.89 -0.28 -2.61
N ILE A 43 2.20 -1.38 -2.29
CA ILE A 43 1.34 -2.11 -3.24
C ILE A 43 0.25 -1.18 -3.79
N ILE A 44 -0.49 -0.50 -2.91
CA ILE A 44 -1.56 0.41 -3.33
C ILE A 44 -0.98 1.57 -4.14
N GLY A 45 0.18 2.09 -3.76
CA GLY A 45 0.89 3.12 -4.50
C GLY A 45 1.22 2.70 -5.93
N PHE A 46 1.73 1.47 -6.12
CA PHE A 46 1.98 0.91 -7.44
C PHE A 46 0.71 0.85 -8.31
N PHE A 47 -0.42 0.45 -7.73
CA PHE A 47 -1.73 0.39 -8.41
C PHE A 47 -2.49 1.73 -8.45
N SER A 48 -1.89 2.81 -7.95
CA SER A 48 -2.49 4.15 -7.96
C SER A 48 -1.85 5.04 -9.05
N THR A 49 -1.23 4.46 -10.08
CA THR A 49 -0.63 5.21 -11.19
C THR A 49 -1.62 5.30 -12.37
N GLU A 50 -1.65 6.43 -13.10
CA GLU A 50 -2.56 6.60 -14.26
C GLU A 50 -2.33 5.50 -15.33
N ASP A 51 -1.06 5.16 -15.57
CA ASP A 51 -0.62 4.00 -16.36
C ASP A 51 -0.35 2.79 -15.47
N ASN A 52 -1.39 2.29 -14.81
CA ASN A 52 -1.28 1.09 -13.98
C ASN A 52 -0.64 -0.08 -14.77
N ILE A 53 0.25 -0.84 -14.12
CA ILE A 53 0.97 -1.99 -14.73
C ILE A 53 0.02 -2.95 -15.44
N TYR A 54 -1.18 -3.16 -14.90
CA TYR A 54 -2.21 -3.97 -15.53
C TYR A 54 -2.65 -3.43 -16.91
N ASN A 55 -2.91 -2.13 -17.00
CA ASN A 55 -3.24 -1.47 -18.27
C ASN A 55 -2.04 -1.52 -19.21
N ARG A 56 -0.81 -1.30 -18.71
CA ARG A 56 0.42 -1.41 -19.52
C ARG A 56 0.63 -2.82 -20.08
N PHE A 57 0.28 -3.86 -19.32
CA PHE A 57 0.38 -5.25 -19.75
C PHE A 57 -0.66 -5.57 -20.83
N LEU A 58 -1.90 -5.12 -20.64
CA LEU A 58 -2.97 -5.27 -21.65
C LEU A 58 -2.67 -4.47 -22.93
N ASP A 59 -2.19 -3.24 -22.80
CA ASP A 59 -1.82 -2.38 -23.92
C ASP A 59 -0.63 -2.95 -24.70
N TYR A 60 0.31 -3.58 -24.00
CA TYR A 60 1.43 -4.28 -24.64
C TYR A 60 0.97 -5.52 -25.42
N TRP A 61 0.12 -6.34 -24.82
CA TRP A 61 -0.45 -7.52 -25.48
C TRP A 61 -1.30 -7.16 -26.70
N THR A 62 -2.13 -6.14 -26.56
CA THR A 62 -2.92 -5.62 -27.68
C THR A 62 -2.00 -5.03 -28.75
N ALA A 63 -1.04 -4.17 -28.42
CA ALA A 63 -0.10 -3.60 -29.40
C ALA A 63 0.68 -4.65 -30.21
N ILE A 64 1.13 -5.74 -29.57
CA ILE A 64 1.75 -6.89 -30.26
C ILE A 64 0.76 -7.51 -31.27
N SER A 65 -0.50 -7.62 -30.89
CA SER A 65 -1.54 -8.28 -31.69
C SER A 65 -1.99 -7.47 -32.91
N ILE A 66 -1.77 -6.15 -32.93
CA ILE A 66 -2.21 -5.23 -34.00
C ILE A 66 -1.05 -4.53 -34.72
N ASP A 67 0.19 -4.98 -34.50
CA ASP A 67 1.43 -4.49 -35.13
C ASP A 67 1.55 -2.95 -35.16
N LYS A 68 1.14 -2.32 -34.05
CA LYS A 68 1.07 -0.86 -33.94
C LYS A 68 2.30 -0.34 -33.19
N GLU A 69 3.07 0.54 -33.82
CA GLU A 69 4.17 1.25 -33.16
C GLU A 69 3.66 2.01 -31.93
N THR A 70 4.20 1.67 -30.75
CA THR A 70 3.84 2.30 -29.49
C THR A 70 4.76 3.49 -29.23
N THR A 71 4.37 4.68 -29.70
CA THR A 71 5.02 5.94 -29.28
C THR A 71 4.68 6.20 -27.81
N ARG A 72 5.65 5.98 -26.92
CA ARG A 72 5.45 6.01 -25.46
C ARG A 72 5.93 7.34 -24.88
N ASN A 73 4.98 8.19 -24.49
CA ASN A 73 5.24 9.38 -23.68
C ASN A 73 4.76 9.11 -22.25
N TYR A 74 5.65 8.58 -21.41
CA TYR A 74 5.30 8.17 -20.05
C TYR A 74 5.43 9.33 -19.07
N GLY A 75 4.44 10.20 -19.05
CA GLY A 75 4.20 11.05 -17.89
C GLY A 75 3.64 10.20 -16.77
N LEU A 76 4.49 9.63 -15.91
CA LEU A 76 4.05 8.91 -14.71
C LEU A 76 3.36 9.91 -13.76
N LYS A 77 2.04 10.07 -13.94
CA LYS A 77 1.20 10.83 -13.02
C LYS A 77 0.70 9.89 -11.95
N PHE A 78 1.12 10.18 -10.72
CA PHE A 78 0.67 9.46 -9.54
C PHE A 78 -0.73 9.96 -9.15
N PHE A 79 -1.74 9.11 -9.32
CA PHE A 79 -3.10 9.44 -8.91
C PHE A 79 -3.29 9.05 -7.44
N LYS A 80 -3.35 10.03 -6.55
CA LYS A 80 -3.46 9.76 -5.11
C LYS A 80 -4.86 9.20 -4.78
N SER A 81 -4.97 7.88 -4.67
CA SER A 81 -6.22 7.18 -4.34
C SER A 81 -6.56 7.29 -2.84
N THR A 82 -7.84 7.22 -2.49
CA THR A 82 -8.26 7.21 -1.06
C THR A 82 -7.64 6.04 -0.27
N PRO A 83 -7.58 4.80 -0.78
CA PRO A 83 -6.87 3.69 -0.13
C PRO A 83 -5.40 3.99 0.16
N PHE A 84 -4.71 4.69 -0.75
CA PHE A 84 -3.31 5.05 -0.57
C PHE A 84 -3.13 5.90 0.69
N PHE A 85 -3.92 6.97 0.84
CA PHE A 85 -3.83 7.82 2.03
C PHE A 85 -4.20 7.09 3.33
N VAL A 86 -5.17 6.18 3.29
CA VAL A 86 -5.53 5.38 4.47
C VAL A 86 -4.39 4.46 4.88
N SER A 87 -3.78 3.76 3.93
CA SER A 87 -2.62 2.90 4.21
C SER A 87 -1.42 3.70 4.71
N LEU A 88 -1.19 4.89 4.16
CA LEU A 88 -0.11 5.77 4.58
C LEU A 88 -0.34 6.26 6.02
N ALA A 89 -1.57 6.67 6.35
CA ALA A 89 -1.94 7.07 7.70
C ALA A 89 -1.77 5.91 8.70
N TYR A 90 -2.21 4.70 8.35
CA TYR A 90 -1.99 3.50 9.15
C TYR A 90 -0.49 3.25 9.40
N THR A 91 0.33 3.37 8.35
CA THR A 91 1.80 3.21 8.45
C THR A 91 2.42 4.25 9.37
N LEU A 92 2.01 5.52 9.27
CA LEU A 92 2.49 6.59 10.13
C LEU A 92 2.13 6.36 11.60
N VAL A 93 0.89 5.92 11.87
CA VAL A 93 0.46 5.56 13.23
C VAL A 93 1.26 4.38 13.76
N ALA A 94 1.44 3.32 12.96
CA ALA A 94 2.26 2.18 13.33
C ALA A 94 3.71 2.57 13.62
N PHE A 95 4.28 3.48 12.85
CA PHE A 95 5.63 4.00 13.05
C PHE A 95 5.76 4.77 14.37
N ILE A 96 4.83 5.68 14.65
CA ILE A 96 4.80 6.45 15.91
C ILE A 96 4.65 5.50 17.11
N LEU A 97 3.72 4.54 17.02
CA LEU A 97 3.52 3.55 18.08
C LEU A 97 4.75 2.68 18.29
N SER A 98 5.43 2.28 17.20
CA SER A 98 6.69 1.51 17.29
C SER A 98 7.77 2.30 18.02
N ILE A 99 7.97 3.58 17.67
CA ILE A 99 8.93 4.44 18.38
C ILE A 99 8.57 4.58 19.84
N TYR A 100 7.28 4.81 20.15
CA TYR A 100 6.81 4.97 21.52
C TYR A 100 7.01 3.68 22.35
N THR A 101 6.67 2.52 21.81
CA THR A 101 6.79 1.24 22.51
C THR A 101 8.25 0.85 22.75
N TYR A 102 9.15 1.17 21.82
CA TYR A 102 10.58 0.87 21.94
C TYR A 102 11.42 2.07 22.37
N TRP A 103 10.80 3.11 22.92
CA TRP A 103 11.48 4.36 23.28
C TRP A 103 12.68 4.13 24.18
N ASP A 104 12.49 3.32 25.22
CA ASP A 104 13.54 3.00 26.19
C ASP A 104 14.71 2.26 25.56
N TYR A 105 14.45 1.48 24.51
CA TYR A 105 15.47 0.76 23.75
C TYR A 105 16.33 1.69 22.90
N PHE A 106 15.77 2.82 22.43
CA PHE A 106 16.46 3.77 21.56
C PHE A 106 17.14 4.92 22.30
N PHE A 107 16.57 5.38 23.42
CA PHE A 107 16.99 6.63 24.06
C PHE A 107 17.41 6.49 25.53
N THR A 108 17.26 5.31 26.12
CA THR A 108 17.57 5.07 27.54
C THR A 108 18.60 3.96 27.73
N ALA A 109 19.43 3.71 26.70
CA ALA A 109 20.56 2.78 26.73
C ALA A 109 21.85 3.44 27.26
#